data_AF-A0A929XMI8-F1
#
_entry.id   AF-A0A929XMI8-F1
#
_cell.length_a   1.000
_cell.length_b   1.000
_cell.length_c   1.000
_cell.angle_alpha   90.00
_cell.angle_beta   90.00
_cell.angle_gamma   90.00
#
_symmetry.space_group_name_H-M   'P 1'
#
loop_
_entity.id
_entity.type
_entity.pdbx_description
1 polymer ?
#
loop_
_entity_poly.entity_id
_entity_poly.type
_entity_poly.pdbx_seq_one_letter_code
_entity_poly.pdbx_strand_id
1 'polypeptide(L)'
;MALKQQEKRRILLTVSYDGTAYHGFAALKNSDLTTLTIEGQLNLAIEALTGEKTSVIGASRTDAGVHAYGNLAAFDTTSSIPAQSFAPALNTKLPSDIRVLLSEPVETDFHPRKTGWHKTYEYRILNTPLADP
;
A
#
# COMPACT_ATOMS: atom_id res chain seq x y z
N MET A 1 31.03 18.65 4.38
CA MET A 1 29.67 18.87 3.82
C MET A 1 28.68 18.54 4.91
N ALA A 2 27.88 19.51 5.37
CA ALA A 2 26.84 19.22 6.35
C ALA A 2 25.76 18.36 5.66
N LEU A 3 25.46 17.20 6.23
CA LEU A 3 24.29 16.42 5.85
C LEU A 3 23.07 17.30 6.15
N LYS A 4 22.40 17.80 5.10
CA LYS A 4 21.08 18.41 5.28
C LYS A 4 20.18 17.31 5.83
N GLN A 5 19.79 17.44 7.10
CA GLN A 5 18.80 16.57 7.69
C GLN A 5 17.49 16.81 6.93
N GLN A 6 17.10 15.87 6.08
CA GLN A 6 15.86 15.99 5.31
C GLN A 6 14.67 15.87 6.26
N GLU A 7 13.75 16.82 6.16
CA GLU A 7 12.54 16.80 6.98
C GLU A 7 11.68 15.58 6.64
N LYS A 8 11.20 14.92 7.70
CA LYS A 8 10.31 13.78 7.60
C LYS A 8 8.97 14.24 7.04
N ARG A 9 8.50 13.58 5.99
CA ARG A 9 7.21 13.87 5.34
C ARG A 9 6.39 12.60 5.14
N ARG A 10 5.09 12.76 4.96
CA ARG A 10 4.15 11.66 4.74
C ARG A 10 3.65 11.64 3.30
N ILE A 11 3.67 10.45 2.71
CA ILE A 11 3.19 10.19 1.37
C ILE A 11 1.96 9.31 1.48
N LEU A 12 0.86 9.74 0.84
CA LEU A 12 -0.35 8.95 0.66
C LEU A 12 -0.26 8.22 -0.69
N LEU A 13 -0.62 6.95 -0.68
CA LEU A 13 -0.70 6.07 -1.83
C LEU A 13 -2.15 5.65 -2.02
N THR A 14 -2.62 5.65 -3.27
CA THR A 14 -3.83 4.92 -3.68
C THR A 14 -3.40 3.61 -4.30
N VAL A 15 -3.76 2.48 -3.68
CA VAL A 15 -3.26 1.16 -4.04
C VAL A 15 -4.40 0.26 -4.52
N SER A 16 -4.23 -0.31 -5.71
CA SER A 16 -5.08 -1.38 -6.22
C SER A 16 -4.33 -2.71 -6.14
N TYR A 17 -5.04 -3.77 -5.81
CA TYR A 17 -4.46 -5.11 -5.77
C TYR A 17 -5.48 -6.22 -6.03
N ASP A 18 -4.99 -7.29 -6.63
CA ASP A 18 -5.62 -8.60 -6.60
C ASP A 18 -5.18 -9.32 -5.31
N GLY A 19 -6.11 -9.55 -4.39
CA GLY A 19 -5.82 -10.15 -3.09
C GLY A 19 -5.63 -11.67 -3.11
N THR A 20 -5.84 -12.34 -4.25
CA THR A 20 -5.92 -13.81 -4.34
C THR A 20 -4.70 -14.52 -3.76
N ALA A 21 -3.49 -14.03 -4.04
CA ALA A 21 -2.23 -14.63 -3.60
C ALA A 21 -1.76 -14.16 -2.20
N TYR A 22 -2.57 -13.35 -1.50
CA TYR A 22 -2.13 -12.63 -0.30
C TYR A 22 -2.96 -12.98 0.93
N HIS A 23 -2.30 -13.01 2.08
CA HIS A 23 -2.91 -13.20 3.40
C HIS A 23 -3.55 -11.91 3.97
N GLY A 24 -4.08 -11.09 3.08
CA GLY A 24 -4.74 -9.84 3.39
C GLY A 24 -3.79 -8.65 3.40
N PHE A 25 -4.30 -7.51 3.83
CA PHE A 25 -3.55 -6.27 3.77
C PHE A 25 -2.40 -6.25 4.78
N ALA A 26 -2.67 -6.62 6.02
CA ALA A 26 -1.79 -6.23 7.11
C ALA A 26 -0.64 -7.22 7.34
N ALA A 27 0.52 -6.69 7.72
CA ALA A 27 1.68 -7.48 8.03
C ALA A 27 1.40 -8.47 9.18
N LEU A 28 1.86 -9.71 9.00
CA LEU A 28 1.81 -10.75 10.03
C LEU A 28 3.03 -10.60 10.94
N LYS A 29 2.88 -10.88 12.24
CA LYS A 29 4.01 -10.81 13.18
C LYS A 29 4.79 -12.11 13.15
N ASN A 30 6.13 -12.02 13.11
CA ASN A 30 7.05 -13.15 13.26
C ASN A 30 6.75 -14.31 12.30
N SER A 31 6.42 -13.99 11.04
CA SER A 31 6.08 -14.99 10.03
C SER A 31 6.76 -14.65 8.70
N ASP A 32 7.35 -15.67 8.06
CA ASP A 32 7.89 -15.55 6.70
C ASP A 32 6.80 -15.18 5.67
N LEU A 33 5.54 -15.45 6.02
CA LEU A 33 4.35 -15.08 5.23
C LEU A 33 4.06 -13.58 5.25
N THR A 34 4.79 -12.76 6.02
CA THR A 34 4.64 -11.29 5.98
C THR A 34 4.85 -10.74 4.59
N THR A 35 5.74 -11.36 3.82
CA THR A 35 5.99 -11.02 2.42
C THR A 35 4.80 -11.33 1.52
N LEU A 36 3.88 -12.20 1.95
CA LEU A 36 2.62 -12.50 1.27
C LEU A 36 1.46 -11.64 1.82
N THR A 37 1.74 -10.40 2.22
CA THR A 37 0.72 -9.39 2.59
C THR A 37 0.92 -8.13 1.79
N ILE A 38 -0.14 -7.33 1.59
CA ILE A 38 -0.04 -6.07 0.84
C ILE A 38 0.88 -5.07 1.54
N GLU A 39 0.77 -4.91 2.86
CA GLU A 39 1.64 -4.08 3.69
C GLU A 39 3.10 -4.53 3.57
N GLY A 40 3.35 -5.84 3.61
CA GLY A 40 4.70 -6.41 3.44
C GLY A 40 5.30 -6.06 2.08
N GLN A 41 4.55 -6.27 1.00
CA GLN A 41 5.00 -5.94 -0.36
C GLN A 41 5.26 -4.43 -0.54
N LEU A 42 4.38 -3.58 -0.02
CA LEU A 42 4.57 -2.13 -0.05
C LEU A 42 5.82 -1.71 0.74
N ASN A 43 6.03 -2.25 1.94
CA ASN A 43 7.21 -1.94 2.75
C ASN A 43 8.50 -2.36 2.04
N LEU A 44 8.55 -3.57 1.47
CA LEU A 44 9.70 -4.05 0.70
C LEU A 44 9.97 -3.18 -0.53
N ALA A 45 8.93 -2.81 -1.28
CA ALA A 45 9.08 -1.94 -2.45
C ALA A 45 9.57 -0.53 -2.08
N ILE A 46 9.08 0.02 -0.97
CA ILE A 46 9.53 1.32 -0.47
C ILE A 46 10.99 1.23 0.00
N GLU A 47 11.35 0.24 0.81
CA GLU A 47 12.73 0.03 1.27
C GLU A 47 13.69 -0.17 0.09
N ALA A 48 13.30 -0.94 -0.93
CA ALA A 48 14.10 -1.12 -2.13
C ALA A 48 14.28 0.16 -2.96
N LEU A 49 13.34 1.10 -2.86
CA LEU A 49 13.36 2.36 -3.61
C LEU A 49 14.10 3.47 -2.85
N THR A 50 13.91 3.57 -1.53
CA THR A 50 14.42 4.67 -0.70
C THR A 50 15.63 4.29 0.15
N GLY A 51 15.85 2.99 0.39
CA GLY A 51 16.78 2.49 1.40
C GLY A 51 16.27 2.64 2.84
N GLU A 52 15.05 3.13 3.03
CA GLU A 52 14.47 3.40 4.35
C GLU A 52 13.53 2.27 4.76
N LYS A 53 13.75 1.70 5.96
CA LYS A 53 12.76 0.82 6.57
C LYS A 53 11.55 1.64 6.99
N THR A 54 10.39 1.31 6.45
CA THR A 54 9.13 1.97 6.77
C THR A 54 8.04 0.95 7.09
N SER A 55 6.94 1.44 7.66
CA SER A 55 5.71 0.68 7.86
C SER A 55 4.56 1.51 7.31
N VAL A 56 3.93 1.01 6.25
CA VAL A 56 2.75 1.65 5.68
C VAL A 56 1.54 1.46 6.59
N ILE A 57 0.73 2.51 6.72
CA ILE A 57 -0.53 2.50 7.46
C ILE A 57 -1.67 2.50 6.45
N GLY A 58 -2.42 1.41 6.37
CA GLY A 58 -3.59 1.30 5.50
C GLY A 58 -4.85 1.96 6.07
N ALA A 59 -5.69 2.53 5.20
CA ALA A 59 -7.05 2.95 5.53
C ALA A 59 -7.95 1.76 5.89
N SER A 60 -7.77 0.64 5.19
CA SER A 60 -8.50 -0.59 5.42
C SER A 60 -7.56 -1.79 5.55
N ARG A 61 -7.84 -2.67 6.52
CA ARG A 61 -7.21 -3.99 6.61
C ARG A 61 -8.16 -4.98 5.95
N THR A 62 -7.88 -5.37 4.73
CA THR A 62 -8.67 -6.39 4.03
C THR A 62 -8.21 -7.79 4.46
N ASP A 63 -9.15 -8.73 4.52
CA ASP A 63 -8.84 -10.13 4.81
C ASP A 63 -8.13 -10.81 3.63
N ALA A 64 -7.64 -12.03 3.86
CA ALA A 64 -7.00 -12.85 2.82
C ALA A 64 -7.94 -13.05 1.61
N GLY A 65 -7.39 -12.95 0.40
CA GLY A 65 -8.16 -13.09 -0.85
C GLY A 65 -8.96 -11.85 -1.28
N VAL A 66 -9.17 -10.85 -0.41
CA VAL A 66 -9.97 -9.66 -0.76
C VAL A 66 -9.18 -8.70 -1.64
N HIS A 67 -9.75 -8.28 -2.76
CA HIS A 67 -9.17 -7.32 -3.70
C HIS A 67 -9.42 -5.86 -3.29
N ALA A 68 -8.72 -4.92 -3.93
CA ALA A 68 -9.03 -3.50 -3.85
C ALA A 68 -8.80 -2.76 -5.16
N TYR A 69 -9.70 -1.84 -5.49
CA TYR A 69 -9.52 -0.92 -6.62
C TYR A 69 -8.78 0.36 -6.23
N GLY A 70 -8.66 0.68 -4.93
CA GLY A 70 -8.07 1.95 -4.46
C GLY A 70 -8.02 2.07 -2.94
N ASN A 71 -7.46 1.07 -2.26
CA ASN A 71 -7.20 1.18 -0.81
C ASN A 71 -6.11 2.22 -0.55
N LEU A 72 -6.32 3.10 0.42
CA LEU A 72 -5.34 4.13 0.77
C LEU A 72 -4.29 3.58 1.73
N ALA A 73 -3.02 3.93 1.51
CA ALA A 73 -1.93 3.61 2.43
C ALA A 73 -1.01 4.82 2.58
N ALA A 74 -0.57 5.12 3.79
CA ALA A 74 0.35 6.24 4.04
C ALA A 74 1.66 5.74 4.67
N PHE A 75 2.78 6.34 4.28
CA PHE A 75 4.07 6.05 4.88
C PHE A 75 4.88 7.32 5.07
N ASP A 76 5.80 7.27 6.03
CA ASP A 76 6.73 8.36 6.27
C ASP A 76 8.06 8.09 5.59
N THR A 77 8.70 9.15 5.10
CA THR A 77 10.03 9.07 4.47
C THR A 77 10.81 10.38 4.60
N THR A 78 12.13 10.29 4.52
CA THR A 78 13.02 11.44 4.33
C THR A 78 13.51 11.59 2.89
N SER A 79 13.21 10.62 2.02
CA SER A 79 13.62 10.60 0.63
C SER A 79 13.26 11.87 -0.13
N SER A 80 14.17 12.29 -1.00
CA SER A 80 14.01 13.44 -1.91
C SER A 80 13.17 13.14 -3.17
N ILE A 81 12.75 11.89 -3.38
CA ILE A 81 11.91 11.50 -4.53
C ILE A 81 10.62 12.33 -4.51
N PRO A 82 10.26 13.09 -5.56
CA PRO A 82 9.02 13.86 -5.55
C PRO A 82 7.80 12.98 -5.22
N ALA A 83 6.83 13.51 -4.47
CA ALA A 83 5.71 12.71 -3.95
C ALA A 83 4.95 11.97 -5.08
N GLN A 84 4.73 12.63 -6.21
CA GLN A 84 4.05 12.10 -7.39
C GLN A 84 4.88 11.05 -8.15
N SER A 85 6.20 11.02 -7.92
CA SER A 85 7.10 10.06 -8.56
C SER A 85 7.14 8.71 -7.85
N PHE A 86 6.60 8.60 -6.63
CA PHE A 86 6.53 7.31 -5.93
C PHE A 86 5.63 6.31 -6.65
N ALA A 87 4.48 6.70 -7.17
CA ALA A 87 3.57 5.78 -7.86
C ALA A 87 4.25 5.03 -9.02
N PRO A 88 4.81 5.71 -10.05
CA PRO A 88 5.50 5.00 -11.13
C PRO A 88 6.75 4.26 -10.64
N ALA A 89 7.50 4.80 -9.68
CA ALA A 89 8.72 4.16 -9.19
C ALA A 89 8.44 2.87 -8.41
N LEU A 90 7.44 2.87 -7.51
CA LEU A 90 7.03 1.70 -6.73
C LEU A 90 6.48 0.60 -7.64
N ASN A 91 5.76 0.95 -8.71
CA ASN A 91 5.25 -0.03 -9.67
C ASN A 91 6.37 -0.78 -10.42
N THR A 92 7.61 -0.27 -10.46
CA THR A 92 8.77 -1.02 -10.97
C THR A 92 9.31 -2.08 -10.02
N LYS A 93 8.95 -1.99 -8.73
CA LYS A 93 9.40 -2.88 -7.65
C LYS A 93 8.32 -3.82 -7.16
N LEU A 94 7.05 -3.45 -7.36
CA LEU A 94 5.89 -4.22 -6.93
C LEU A 94 5.56 -5.37 -7.90
N PRO A 95 5.15 -6.54 -7.39
CA PRO A 95 4.50 -7.59 -8.18
C PRO A 95 3.35 -7.07 -9.05
N SER A 96 3.05 -7.76 -10.16
CA SER A 96 2.07 -7.30 -11.15
C SER A 96 0.64 -7.16 -10.65
N ASP A 97 0.31 -7.87 -9.59
CA ASP A 97 -0.98 -7.90 -8.90
C ASP A 97 -1.12 -6.81 -7.82
N ILE A 98 -0.12 -5.95 -7.62
CA ILE A 98 -0.20 -4.76 -6.75
C ILE A 98 0.24 -3.52 -7.53
N ARG A 99 -0.63 -2.52 -7.61
CA ARG A 99 -0.36 -1.27 -8.34
C ARG A 99 -0.69 -0.04 -7.52
N VAL A 100 0.25 0.88 -7.45
CA VAL A 100 0.05 2.23 -6.94
C VAL A 100 -0.49 3.09 -8.09
N LEU A 101 -1.72 3.56 -7.93
CA LEU A 101 -2.43 4.38 -8.92
C LEU A 101 -2.07 5.86 -8.80
N LEU A 102 -1.85 6.33 -7.57
CA LEU A 102 -1.55 7.72 -7.25
C LEU A 102 -0.66 7.79 -6.01
N SER A 103 0.22 8.79 -5.98
CA SER A 103 1.00 9.14 -4.79
C SER A 103 1.06 10.66 -4.61
N GLU A 104 0.79 11.13 -3.39
CA GLU A 104 0.67 12.56 -3.09
C GLU A 104 1.23 12.89 -1.70
N PRO A 105 1.74 14.12 -1.49
CA PRO A 105 2.15 14.55 -0.16
C PRO A 105 0.91 14.84 0.68
N VAL A 106 0.96 14.50 1.97
CA VAL A 106 -0.06 14.85 2.94
C VAL A 106 0.58 15.41 4.21
N GLU A 107 -0.22 16.03 5.06
CA GLU A 107 0.23 16.50 6.37
C GLU A 107 0.86 15.36 7.18
N THR A 108 1.87 15.68 7.98
CA THR A 108 2.65 14.68 8.72
C THR A 108 1.84 13.93 9.79
N ASP A 109 0.73 14.52 10.24
CA ASP A 109 -0.23 13.93 11.18
C ASP A 109 -1.39 13.20 10.49
N PHE A 110 -1.50 13.28 9.16
CA PHE A 110 -2.55 12.62 8.38
C PHE A 110 -2.60 11.12 8.68
N HIS A 111 -3.76 10.63 9.11
CA HIS A 111 -3.95 9.21 9.37
C HIS A 111 -5.08 8.64 8.49
N PRO A 112 -4.80 7.70 7.57
CA PRO A 112 -5.78 7.25 6.56
C PRO A 112 -7.03 6.59 7.15
N ARG A 113 -6.96 6.09 8.39
CA ARG A 113 -8.11 5.53 9.13
C ARG A 113 -8.93 6.54 9.94
N LYS A 114 -8.41 7.72 10.25
CA LYS A 114 -9.02 8.68 11.21
C LYS A 114 -9.60 9.93 10.51
N THR A 115 -9.68 9.89 9.20
CA THR A 115 -10.14 10.98 8.33
C THR A 115 -11.55 10.66 7.83
N GLY A 116 -12.30 11.69 7.41
CA GLY A 116 -13.74 11.62 7.08
C GLY A 116 -14.09 10.90 5.77
N TRP A 117 -13.35 9.87 5.39
CA TRP A 117 -13.59 9.11 4.16
C TRP A 117 -14.70 8.08 4.34
N HIS A 118 -15.38 7.78 3.23
CA HIS A 118 -16.29 6.64 3.13
C HIS A 118 -15.54 5.43 2.56
N LYS A 119 -15.84 4.25 3.10
CA LYS A 119 -15.34 2.98 2.55
C LYS A 119 -16.48 2.28 1.85
N THR A 120 -16.26 1.94 0.59
CA THR A 120 -17.23 1.20 -0.21
C THR A 120 -16.68 -0.19 -0.47
N TYR A 121 -17.52 -1.20 -0.23
CA TYR A 121 -17.22 -2.59 -0.51
C TYR A 121 -18.20 -3.08 -1.58
N GLU A 122 -17.67 -3.82 -2.55
CA GLU A 122 -18.46 -4.47 -3.59
C GLU A 122 -18.31 -5.98 -3.45
N TYR A 123 -19.44 -6.69 -3.55
CA TYR A 123 -19.45 -8.14 -3.63
C TYR A 123 -20.00 -8.53 -4.99
N ARG A 124 -19.23 -9.31 -5.76
CA ARG A 124 -19.63 -9.81 -7.08
C ARG A 124 -20.00 -11.27 -6.94
N ILE A 125 -21.29 -11.58 -7.09
CA ILE A 125 -21.81 -12.94 -7.00
C ILE A 125 -22.18 -13.39 -8.41
N LEU A 126 -21.48 -14.41 -8.90
CA LEU A 126 -21.85 -15.07 -10.14
C LEU A 126 -22.95 -16.10 -9.84
N ASN A 127 -24.18 -15.78 -10.23
CA ASN A 127 -25.36 -16.62 -9.97
C ASN A 127 -25.72 -17.46 -11.21
N THR A 128 -25.07 -18.62 -11.35
CA THR A 128 -25.24 -19.55 -12.47
C THR A 128 -25.40 -20.98 -11.93
N PRO A 129 -26.14 -21.88 -12.62
CA PRO A 129 -26.29 -23.27 -12.19
C PRO A 129 -24.99 -24.10 -12.22
N LEU A 130 -24.01 -23.68 -13.00
CA LEU A 130 -22.74 -24.40 -13.21
C LEU A 130 -21.57 -23.50 -12.80
N ALA A 131 -20.58 -24.04 -12.10
CA ALA A 131 -19.38 -23.30 -11.73
C ALA A 131 -18.65 -22.77 -12.98
N ASP A 132 -18.14 -21.53 -12.87
CA ASP A 132 -17.33 -20.85 -13.89
C ASP A 132 -15.88 -20.78 -13.36
N PRO A 133 -14.93 -21.51 -13.97
CA PRO A 133 -13.55 -21.64 -13.49
C PRO A 133 -12.70 -20.37 -13.67
#